data_AF-A0A8T4N3I6-F1
#
_entry.id   AF-A0A8T4N3I6-F1
#
_cell.length_a   1.000
_cell.length_b   1.000
_cell.length_c   1.000
_cell.angle_alpha   90.00
_cell.angle_beta   90.00
_cell.angle_gamma   90.00
#
_symmetry.space_group_name_H-M   'P 1'
#
loop_
_entity.id
_entity.type
_entity.pdbx_description
1 polymer ?
#
loop_
_entity_poly.entity_id
_entity_poly.type
_entity_poly.pdbx_seq_one_letter_code
_entity_poly.pdbx_strand_id
1 'polypeptide(L)'
;MEIGIMFWIAIILIAGIWLFLEFKKLRHRTVALILIVLVLLTYFSFTASISGKNIDFSSPSGWGKAGSLYFAWLSGVFTNIKTVTSYAIGLNWNESKNSSLENKTVPVQNETQESIWNKLK
;
A
#
# COMPACT_ATOMS: atom_id res chain seq x y z
N MET A 1 -13.09 -8.75 -33.64
CA MET A 1 -12.57 -8.85 -32.26
C MET A 1 -11.06 -9.09 -32.20
N GLU A 2 -10.43 -9.71 -33.21
CA GLU A 2 -8.98 -10.02 -33.22
C GLU A 2 -8.08 -8.79 -33.42
N ILE A 3 -8.49 -7.85 -34.27
CA ILE A 3 -7.72 -6.64 -34.59
C ILE A 3 -7.49 -5.76 -33.35
N GLY A 4 -8.49 -5.64 -32.46
CA GLY A 4 -8.39 -4.79 -31.27
C GLY A 4 -7.35 -5.29 -30.26
N ILE A 5 -7.22 -6.61 -30.10
CA ILE A 5 -6.24 -7.22 -29.18
C ILE A 5 -4.82 -7.01 -29.73
N MET A 6 -4.64 -7.10 -31.04
CA MET A 6 -3.35 -6.88 -31.68
C MET A 6 -2.85 -5.43 -31.49
N PHE A 7 -3.77 -4.45 -31.53
CA PHE A 7 -3.45 -3.05 -31.21
C PHE A 7 -3.05 -2.85 -29.74
N TRP A 8 -3.74 -3.48 -28.80
CA TRP A 8 -3.37 -3.41 -27.38
C TRP A 8 -1.99 -4.04 -27.11
N ILE A 9 -1.69 -5.18 -27.75
CA ILE A 9 -0.37 -5.81 -27.67
C ILE A 9 0.71 -4.90 -28.25
N ALA A 10 0.45 -4.25 -29.39
CA ALA A 10 1.37 -3.31 -30.01
C ALA A 10 1.64 -2.09 -29.11
N ILE A 11 0.61 -1.52 -28.47
CA ILE A 11 0.76 -0.40 -27.53
C ILE A 11 1.61 -0.80 -26.32
N ILE A 12 1.36 -1.98 -25.74
CA ILE A 12 2.14 -2.49 -24.60
C ILE A 12 3.60 -2.71 -25.00
N LEU A 13 3.85 -3.29 -26.18
CA LEU A 13 5.21 -3.49 -26.70
C LEU A 13 5.93 -2.15 -26.95
N ILE A 14 5.27 -1.18 -27.56
CA ILE A 14 5.82 0.15 -27.81
C ILE A 14 6.13 0.87 -26.50
N ALA A 15 5.20 0.83 -25.54
CA ALA A 15 5.42 1.41 -24.21
C ALA A 15 6.57 0.72 -23.48
N GLY A 16 6.69 -0.61 -23.58
CA GLY A 16 7.80 -1.38 -23.02
C GLY A 16 9.16 -1.03 -23.64
N ILE A 17 9.22 -0.92 -24.97
CA ILE A 17 10.44 -0.52 -25.71
C ILE A 17 10.81 0.92 -25.36
N TRP A 18 9.85 1.84 -25.31
CA TRP A 18 10.08 3.24 -24.96
C TRP A 18 10.61 3.38 -23.53
N LEU A 19 10.00 2.67 -22.58
CA LEU A 19 10.48 2.59 -21.20
C LEU A 19 11.91 2.03 -21.16
N PHE A 20 12.21 0.99 -21.94
CA PHE A 20 13.54 0.40 -22.07
C PHE A 20 14.60 1.35 -22.64
N LEU A 21 14.23 2.16 -23.63
CA LEU A 21 15.09 3.17 -24.23
C LEU A 21 15.34 4.33 -23.25
N GLU A 22 14.33 4.77 -22.51
CA GLU A 22 14.45 5.83 -21.52
C GLU A 22 15.32 5.39 -20.31
N PHE A 23 15.34 4.09 -19.98
CA PHE A 23 16.26 3.52 -18.98
C PHE A 23 17.74 3.63 -19.35
N LYS A 24 18.08 3.91 -20.62
CA LYS A 24 19.46 4.16 -21.03
C LYS A 24 20.02 5.47 -20.45
N LYS A 25 19.17 6.40 -20.02
CA LYS A 25 19.56 7.72 -19.50
C LYS A 25 19.61 7.80 -17.97
N LEU A 26 18.96 6.88 -17.27
CA LEU A 26 18.87 6.87 -15.81
C LEU A 26 19.86 5.86 -15.21
N ARG A 27 21.00 6.37 -14.69
CA ARG A 27 22.02 5.70 -13.84
C ARG A 27 21.71 4.23 -13.50
N HIS A 28 22.11 3.34 -14.41
CA HIS A 28 21.61 1.99 -14.73
C HIS A 28 21.31 0.95 -13.63
N ARG A 29 21.69 1.15 -12.36
CA ARG A 29 21.56 0.10 -11.32
C ARG A 29 20.27 0.19 -10.52
N THR A 30 19.93 1.39 -10.04
CA THR A 30 18.76 1.57 -9.16
C THR A 30 17.46 1.40 -9.92
N VAL A 31 17.40 1.89 -11.16
CA VAL A 31 16.16 1.84 -11.93
C VAL A 31 15.84 0.44 -12.42
N ALA A 32 16.84 -0.35 -12.81
CA ALA A 32 16.65 -1.76 -13.14
C ALA A 32 16.12 -2.55 -11.93
N LEU A 33 16.68 -2.30 -10.74
CA LEU A 33 16.21 -2.92 -9.51
C LEU A 33 14.76 -2.51 -9.17
N ILE A 34 14.44 -1.21 -9.26
CA ILE A 34 13.07 -0.72 -9.06
C ILE A 34 12.12 -1.37 -10.07
N LEU A 35 12.52 -1.50 -11.33
CA LEU A 35 11.68 -2.08 -12.37
C LEU A 35 11.41 -3.57 -12.13
N ILE A 36 12.43 -4.34 -11.76
CA ILE A 36 12.28 -5.76 -11.40
C ILE A 36 11.32 -5.89 -10.22
N VAL A 37 11.53 -5.11 -9.16
CA VAL A 37 10.65 -5.09 -7.99
C VAL A 37 9.23 -4.69 -8.39
N LEU A 38 9.06 -3.71 -9.28
CA LEU A 38 7.76 -3.24 -9.73
C LEU A 38 7.01 -4.32 -10.54
N VAL A 39 7.71 -5.04 -11.44
CA VAL A 39 7.13 -6.14 -12.21
C VAL A 39 6.71 -7.29 -11.28
N LEU A 40 7.58 -7.67 -10.35
CA LEU A 40 7.26 -8.70 -9.35
C LEU A 40 6.07 -8.30 -8.49
N LEU A 41 6.09 -7.08 -7.93
CA LEU A 41 5.01 -6.54 -7.12
C LEU A 41 3.69 -6.54 -7.90
N THR A 42 3.71 -6.10 -9.15
CA THR A 42 2.52 -6.07 -10.01
C THR A 42 1.97 -7.47 -10.23
N TYR A 43 2.82 -8.45 -10.52
CA TYR A 43 2.41 -9.84 -10.72
C TYR A 43 1.80 -10.47 -9.46
N PHE A 44 2.45 -10.31 -8.30
CA PHE A 44 1.93 -10.83 -7.03
C PHE A 44 0.63 -10.14 -6.64
N SER A 45 0.55 -8.82 -6.79
CA SER A 45 -0.65 -8.04 -6.48
C SER A 45 -1.81 -8.41 -7.39
N PHE A 46 -1.54 -8.57 -8.69
CA PHE A 46 -2.54 -9.03 -9.66
C PHE A 46 -3.08 -10.39 -9.25
N THR A 47 -2.21 -11.36 -9.01
CA THR A 47 -2.57 -12.72 -8.58
C THR A 47 -3.38 -12.71 -7.27
N ALA A 48 -2.95 -11.91 -6.29
CA ALA A 48 -3.67 -11.76 -5.03
C ALA A 48 -5.07 -11.15 -5.23
N SER A 49 -5.22 -10.17 -6.13
CA SER A 49 -6.50 -9.49 -6.38
C SER A 49 -7.55 -10.41 -7.01
N ILE A 50 -7.12 -11.38 -7.83
CA ILE A 50 -7.99 -12.35 -8.51
C ILE A 50 -8.14 -13.67 -7.73
N SER A 51 -7.36 -13.87 -6.66
CA SER A 51 -7.37 -15.10 -5.88
C SER A 51 -8.75 -15.40 -5.30
N GLY A 52 -9.16 -16.67 -5.38
CA GLY A 52 -10.50 -17.11 -4.97
C GLY A 52 -11.64 -16.69 -5.90
N LYS A 53 -11.34 -16.06 -7.05
CA LYS A 53 -12.34 -15.81 -8.09
C LYS A 53 -12.13 -16.75 -9.28
N ASN A 54 -13.19 -17.44 -9.66
CA ASN A 54 -13.21 -18.23 -10.90
C ASN A 54 -13.27 -17.28 -12.10
N ILE A 55 -12.09 -16.99 -12.66
CA ILE A 55 -11.96 -16.21 -13.88
C ILE A 55 -11.50 -17.15 -14.99
N ASP A 56 -12.27 -17.18 -16.06
CA ASP A 56 -11.93 -17.92 -17.27
C ASP A 56 -11.02 -17.06 -18.17
N PHE A 57 -9.71 -17.35 -18.17
CA PHE A 57 -8.75 -16.63 -19.01
C PHE A 57 -8.76 -17.05 -20.48
N SER A 58 -9.57 -18.04 -20.87
CA SER A 58 -9.73 -18.46 -22.27
C SER A 58 -10.67 -17.55 -23.04
N SER A 59 -11.45 -16.70 -22.37
CA SER A 59 -12.39 -15.77 -23.01
C SER A 59 -11.96 -14.30 -22.86
N PRO A 60 -12.21 -13.45 -23.88
CA PRO A 60 -11.95 -12.00 -23.78
C PRO A 60 -12.69 -11.33 -22.61
N SER A 61 -13.88 -11.82 -22.26
CA SER A 61 -14.66 -11.34 -21.13
C SER A 61 -13.98 -11.62 -19.78
N GLY A 62 -13.30 -12.76 -19.64
CA GLY A 62 -12.52 -13.06 -18.45
C GLY A 62 -11.32 -12.15 -18.26
N TRP A 63 -10.62 -11.79 -19.34
CA TRP A 63 -9.56 -10.76 -19.30
C TRP A 63 -10.10 -9.40 -18.84
N GLY A 64 -11.25 -8.98 -19.36
CA GLY A 64 -11.92 -7.75 -18.91
C GLY A 64 -12.29 -7.79 -17.42
N LYS A 65 -12.81 -8.93 -16.94
CA LYS A 65 -13.17 -9.13 -15.53
C LYS A 65 -11.94 -9.11 -14.61
N ALA A 66 -10.84 -9.75 -15.02
CA ALA A 66 -9.59 -9.73 -14.27
C ALA A 66 -9.00 -8.32 -14.17
N GLY A 67 -8.98 -7.59 -15.30
CA GLY A 67 -8.53 -6.20 -15.33
C GLY A 67 -9.36 -5.31 -14.42
N SER A 68 -10.69 -5.38 -14.52
CA SER A 68 -11.60 -4.62 -13.66
C SER A 68 -11.36 -4.90 -12.18
N LEU A 69 -11.17 -6.16 -11.80
CA LEU A 69 -10.92 -6.55 -10.42
C LEU A 69 -9.57 -6.03 -9.91
N TYR A 70 -8.52 -6.10 -10.74
CA TYR A 70 -7.22 -5.54 -10.40
C TYR A 70 -7.28 -4.01 -10.23
N PHE A 71 -7.97 -3.29 -11.13
CA PHE A 71 -8.16 -1.85 -11.00
C PHE A 71 -8.98 -1.47 -9.77
N ALA A 72 -10.02 -2.25 -9.43
CA ALA A 72 -10.77 -2.05 -8.19
C ALA A 72 -9.88 -2.20 -6.95
N TRP A 73 -9.07 -3.27 -6.90
CA TRP A 73 -8.09 -3.47 -5.83
C TRP A 73 -7.07 -2.32 -5.75
N LEU A 74 -6.52 -1.92 -6.90
CA LEU A 74 -5.53 -0.84 -7.00
C LEU A 74 -6.11 0.50 -6.51
N SER A 75 -7.35 0.82 -6.88
CA SER A 75 -8.03 2.02 -6.39
C SER A 75 -8.21 2.04 -4.87
N GLY A 76 -8.46 0.88 -4.26
CA GLY A 76 -8.50 0.70 -2.81
C GLY A 76 -7.14 0.98 -2.17
N VAL A 77 -6.06 0.45 -2.76
CA VAL A 77 -4.68 0.70 -2.29
C VAL A 77 -4.35 2.20 -2.32
N PHE A 78 -4.65 2.90 -3.41
CA PHE A 78 -4.42 4.36 -3.49
C PHE A 78 -5.22 5.14 -2.42
N THR A 79 -6.46 4.74 -2.18
CA THR A 79 -7.30 5.37 -1.15
C THR A 79 -6.72 5.16 0.25
N ASN A 80 -6.23 3.95 0.54
CA ASN A 80 -5.57 3.62 1.80
C ASN A 80 -4.27 4.40 1.99
N ILE A 81 -3.42 4.45 0.96
CA ILE A 81 -2.16 5.23 1.00
C ILE A 81 -2.47 6.71 1.25
N LYS A 82 -3.44 7.28 0.52
CA LYS A 82 -3.86 8.68 0.73
C LYS A 82 -4.33 8.91 2.16
N THR A 83 -5.16 8.00 2.68
CA THR A 83 -5.70 8.10 4.04
C THR A 83 -4.58 8.07 5.07
N VAL A 84 -3.70 7.07 5.03
CA VAL A 84 -2.54 6.95 5.94
C VAL A 84 -1.62 8.17 5.84
N THR A 85 -1.34 8.63 4.62
CA THR A 85 -0.47 9.80 4.39
C THR A 85 -1.12 11.07 4.94
N SER A 86 -2.41 11.28 4.72
CA SER A 86 -3.13 12.44 5.25
C SER A 86 -3.18 12.44 6.77
N TYR A 87 -3.38 11.27 7.38
CA TYR A 87 -3.33 11.10 8.83
C TYR A 87 -1.93 11.42 9.37
N ALA A 88 -0.88 10.87 8.75
CA ALA A 88 0.50 11.13 9.15
C ALA A 88 0.89 12.61 9.03
N ILE A 89 0.49 13.29 7.97
CA ILE A 89 0.72 14.75 7.81
C ILE A 89 -0.03 15.54 8.88
N GLY A 90 -1.23 15.09 9.28
CA GLY A 90 -2.02 15.72 10.34
C GLY A 90 -1.53 15.47 11.76
N LEU A 91 -0.57 14.56 11.97
CA LEU A 91 0.01 14.33 13.29
C LEU A 91 0.91 15.50 13.69
N ASN A 92 0.83 15.89 14.96
CA ASN A 92 1.77 16.84 15.54
C ASN A 92 3.09 16.13 15.82
N TRP A 93 4.06 16.30 14.93
CA TRP A 93 5.39 15.71 15.05
C TRP A 93 6.29 16.38 16.10
N ASN A 94 5.81 17.42 16.80
CA ASN A 94 6.56 18.07 17.85
C ASN A 94 6.60 17.18 19.11
N GLU A 95 7.78 16.63 19.42
CA GLU A 95 8.03 15.75 20.57
C GLU A 95 7.62 16.37 21.92
N SER A 96 7.67 17.70 22.05
CA SER A 96 7.34 18.40 23.32
C SER A 96 5.85 18.39 23.69
N LYS A 97 4.96 18.02 22.77
CA LYS A 97 3.50 17.96 23.00
C LYS A 97 2.92 16.56 22.85
N ASN A 98 3.78 15.54 22.78
CA ASN A 98 3.36 14.15 22.69
C ASN A 98 2.93 13.64 24.07
N SER A 99 1.64 13.72 24.36
CA SER A 99 1.02 13.28 25.61
C SER A 99 1.15 11.77 25.88
N SER A 100 1.60 10.99 24.89
CA SER A 100 1.98 9.58 25.07
C SER A 100 3.14 9.37 26.06
N LEU A 101 3.96 10.42 26.30
CA LEU A 101 5.01 10.41 27.33
C LEU A 101 4.57 11.07 28.65
N GLU A 102 3.41 11.73 28.68
CA GLU A 102 2.91 12.49 29.83
C GLU A 102 2.18 11.61 30.86
N ASN A 103 2.00 10.30 30.60
CA ASN A 103 1.42 9.35 31.55
C ASN A 103 2.45 8.39 32.20
N LYS A 104 3.69 8.87 32.43
CA LYS A 104 4.64 8.17 33.32
C LYS A 104 4.99 8.93 34.59
N THR A 105 4.56 10.17 34.74
CA THR A 105 4.58 10.87 36.02
C THR A 105 3.15 10.91 36.55
N VAL A 106 2.70 9.77 37.09
CA VAL A 106 1.61 9.76 38.06
C VAL A 106 1.99 10.79 39.11
N PRO A 107 1.24 11.90 39.31
CA PRO A 107 1.44 12.69 40.51
C PRO A 107 1.14 11.71 41.65
N VAL A 108 2.14 11.48 42.51
CA VAL A 108 1.91 10.85 43.81
C VAL A 108 0.87 11.72 44.48
N GLN A 109 -0.40 11.34 44.32
CA GLN A 109 -1.48 11.82 45.15
C GLN A 109 -1.08 11.34 46.53
N ASN A 110 -0.65 12.28 47.36
CA ASN A 110 -0.70 12.14 48.81
C ASN A 110 -2.19 12.07 49.22
N GLU A 111 -2.89 11.04 48.76
CA GLU A 111 -3.95 10.46 49.55
C GLU A 111 -3.22 9.74 50.67
N THR A 112 -3.41 10.23 51.90
CA THR A 112 -3.20 9.43 53.09
C THR A 112 -3.99 8.14 52.93
N GLN A 113 -3.35 7.12 52.35
CA GLN A 113 -3.72 5.73 52.46
C GLN A 113 -3.67 5.43 53.94
N GLU A 114 -4.81 5.62 54.63
CA GLU A 114 -5.04 4.94 55.89
C GLU A 114 -4.83 3.46 55.59
N SER A 115 -3.69 2.96 56.05
CA SER A 115 -3.35 1.55 55.89
C SER A 115 -4.50 0.73 56.47
N ILE A 116 -4.88 -0.33 55.77
CA ILE A 116 -5.96 -1.26 56.15
C ILE A 116 -5.80 -1.74 57.61
N TRP A 117 -4.57 -1.74 58.11
CA TRP A 117 -4.19 -2.02 59.50
C TRP A 117 -4.83 -1.08 60.53
N ASN A 118 -5.11 0.18 60.19
CA ASN A 118 -5.79 1.12 61.09
C ASN A 118 -7.29 0.86 61.21
N LYS A 119 -7.90 0.12 60.27
CA LYS A 119 -9.32 -0.28 60.33
C LYS A 119 -9.54 -1.59 61.09
N LEU A 120 -8.46 -2.29 61.46
CA LEU A 120 -8.48 -3.60 62.09
C LEU A 120 -8.01 -3.56 63.56
N LYS A 121 -7.82 -2.37 64.13
CA LYS A 121 -7.49 -2.15 65.54
C LYS A 121 -8.64 -1.44 66.25
#